data_AF-A0A963E016-F1
#
_entry.id   AF-A0A963E016-F1
#
_cell.length_a   1.000
_cell.length_b   1.000
_cell.length_c   1.000
_cell.angle_alpha   90.00
_cell.angle_beta   90.00
_cell.angle_gamma   90.00
#
_symmetry.space_group_name_H-M   'P 1'
#
loop_
_entity.id
_entity.type
_entity.pdbx_description
1 polymer ?
#
loop_
_entity_poly.entity_id
_entity_poly.type
_entity_poly.pdbx_seq_one_letter_code
_entity_poly.pdbx_strand_id
1 'polypeptide(L)'
;MQIWVDADACPGVIKEILYRAAQRTRIVTTLVANQMLRVPPSPYIRSRQVPSGFDVADQRIVHQLQPGDLVVTADIPLAAQVIELRAHALNPRGEFFTTENISERLTMRNFMEELRGSGVDISGPAAFSQGDRQAFAAQLDRFLARQPQPSTTTDARVSRPRA
;
A
#
# COMPACT_ATOMS: atom_id res chain seq x y z
N MET A 1 11.98 -6.01 -0.04
CA MET A 1 10.83 -5.16 0.24
C MET A 1 10.36 -4.49 -1.03
N GLN A 2 9.05 -4.56 -1.28
CA GLN A 2 8.32 -3.80 -2.31
C GLN A 2 7.10 -3.13 -1.67
N ILE A 3 6.45 -2.24 -2.41
CA ILE A 3 5.23 -1.55 -2.00
C ILE A 3 4.05 -2.06 -2.83
N TRP A 4 3.00 -2.49 -2.17
CA TRP A 4 1.71 -2.83 -2.75
C TRP A 4 0.70 -1.73 -2.43
N VAL A 5 -0.16 -1.40 -3.40
CA VAL A 5 -1.18 -0.38 -3.21
C VAL A 5 -2.51 -0.98 -3.64
N ASP A 6 -3.44 -1.10 -2.69
CA ASP A 6 -4.86 -1.22 -3.01
C ASP A 6 -5.31 0.12 -3.58
N ALA A 7 -5.50 0.16 -4.90
CA ALA A 7 -5.66 1.40 -5.64
C ALA A 7 -7.12 1.72 -5.99
N ASP A 8 -8.08 0.88 -5.61
CA ASP A 8 -9.50 1.10 -5.88
C ASP A 8 -10.05 2.25 -5.02
N ALA A 9 -9.66 2.33 -3.74
CA ALA A 9 -10.05 3.40 -2.82
C ALA A 9 -8.94 4.41 -2.48
N CYS A 10 -7.73 4.23 -3.03
CA CYS A 10 -6.59 5.09 -2.68
C CYS A 10 -6.71 6.50 -3.32
N PRO A 11 -6.63 7.60 -2.53
CA PRO A 11 -6.71 8.96 -3.05
C PRO A 11 -5.60 9.26 -4.08
N GLY A 12 -5.93 9.99 -5.15
CA GLY A 12 -4.95 10.32 -6.20
C GLY A 12 -3.70 11.02 -5.66
N VAL A 13 -3.84 11.91 -4.69
CA VAL A 13 -2.70 12.59 -4.04
C VAL A 13 -1.75 11.64 -3.30
N ILE A 14 -2.26 10.51 -2.80
CA ILE A 14 -1.44 9.47 -2.16
C ILE A 14 -0.68 8.67 -3.21
N LYS A 15 -1.33 8.34 -4.33
CA LYS A 15 -0.67 7.71 -5.50
C LYS A 15 0.50 8.57 -6.01
N GLU A 16 0.31 9.89 -6.11
CA GLU A 16 1.37 10.82 -6.51
C GLU A 16 2.58 10.83 -5.54
N ILE A 17 2.33 10.76 -4.24
CA ILE A 17 3.40 10.65 -3.23
C ILE A 17 4.16 9.33 -3.42
N LEU A 18 3.43 8.23 -3.63
CA LEU A 18 4.00 6.90 -3.84
C LEU A 18 4.83 6.82 -5.12
N TYR A 19 4.41 7.46 -6.20
CA TYR A 19 5.20 7.52 -7.44
C TYR A 19 6.54 8.22 -7.22
N ARG A 20 6.55 9.36 -6.53
CA ARG A 20 7.77 10.10 -6.20
C ARG A 20 8.67 9.29 -5.26
N ALA A 21 8.08 8.64 -4.25
CA ALA A 21 8.81 7.79 -3.32
C ALA A 21 9.46 6.61 -4.05
N ALA A 22 8.72 5.89 -4.89
CA ALA A 22 9.21 4.75 -5.67
C ALA A 22 10.41 5.11 -6.54
N GLN A 23 10.36 6.25 -7.23
CA GLN A 23 11.48 6.72 -8.06
C GLN A 23 12.70 7.09 -7.22
N ARG A 24 12.49 7.80 -6.11
CA ARG A 24 13.57 8.25 -5.22
C ARG A 24 14.27 7.08 -4.55
N THR A 25 13.53 6.09 -4.07
CA THR A 25 14.07 4.95 -3.32
C THR A 25 14.36 3.73 -4.18
N ARG A 26 13.98 3.76 -5.47
CA ARG A 26 14.11 2.62 -6.40
C ARG A 26 13.40 1.35 -5.91
N ILE A 27 12.38 1.51 -5.09
CA ILE A 27 11.55 0.41 -4.59
C ILE A 27 10.41 0.18 -5.58
N VAL A 28 10.21 -1.07 -5.97
CA VAL A 28 9.10 -1.46 -6.83
C VAL A 28 7.78 -1.20 -6.10
N THR A 29 6.92 -0.40 -6.71
CA THR A 29 5.57 -0.08 -6.24
C THR A 29 4.56 -0.59 -7.26
N THR A 30 3.72 -1.54 -6.82
CA THR A 30 2.69 -2.16 -7.66
C THR A 30 1.31 -1.72 -7.20
N LEU A 31 0.58 -1.06 -8.09
CA LEU A 31 -0.80 -0.64 -7.87
C LEU A 31 -1.73 -1.73 -8.40
N VAL A 32 -2.62 -2.23 -7.53
CA VAL A 32 -3.61 -3.26 -7.87
C VAL A 32 -4.99 -2.63 -7.83
N ALA A 33 -5.76 -2.77 -8.92
CA ALA A 33 -7.10 -2.20 -9.03
C ALA A 33 -7.97 -3.02 -9.97
N ASN A 34 -9.29 -2.97 -9.77
CA ASN A 34 -10.26 -3.60 -10.65
C ASN A 34 -10.49 -2.82 -11.98
N GLN A 35 -9.92 -1.62 -12.07
CA GLN A 35 -9.99 -0.75 -13.23
C GLN A 35 -8.60 -0.42 -13.80
N MET A 36 -8.58 0.03 -15.06
CA MET A 36 -7.33 0.43 -15.70
C MET A 36 -6.76 1.69 -15.04
N LEU A 37 -5.54 1.58 -14.52
CA LEU A 37 -4.81 2.71 -13.95
C LEU A 37 -3.74 3.21 -14.93
N ARG A 38 -3.77 4.52 -15.22
CA ARG A 38 -2.64 5.20 -15.87
C ARG A 38 -1.62 5.56 -14.80
N VAL A 39 -0.41 5.04 -14.96
CA VAL A 39 0.74 5.30 -14.08
C VAL A 39 1.87 5.96 -14.87
N PRO A 40 2.70 6.82 -14.26
CA PRO A 40 3.82 7.43 -14.96
C PRO A 40 4.84 6.37 -15.41
N PRO A 41 5.54 6.57 -16.54
CA PRO A 41 6.54 5.63 -17.03
C PRO A 41 7.71 5.56 -16.04
N SER A 42 7.97 4.38 -15.48
CA SER A 42 9.06 4.14 -14.55
C SER A 42 9.36 2.64 -14.43
N PRO A 43 10.64 2.22 -14.29
CA PRO A 43 10.96 0.83 -13.99
C PRO A 43 10.52 0.39 -12.58
N TYR A 44 10.18 1.34 -11.71
CA TYR A 44 9.79 1.10 -10.32
C TYR A 44 8.29 1.20 -10.07
N ILE A 45 7.49 1.56 -11.08
CA ILE A 45 6.04 1.72 -10.93
C ILE A 45 5.34 0.76 -11.87
N ARG A 46 4.47 -0.07 -11.30
CA ARG A 46 3.69 -1.06 -12.03
C ARG A 46 2.21 -0.85 -11.74
N SER A 47 1.36 -1.02 -12.74
CA SER A 47 -0.09 -1.18 -12.55
C SER A 47 -0.49 -2.60 -12.92
N ARG A 48 -1.36 -3.19 -12.10
CA ARG A 48 -1.91 -4.52 -12.29
C ARG A 48 -3.42 -4.42 -12.21
N GLN A 49 -4.07 -4.52 -13.36
CA GLN A 49 -5.52 -4.65 -13.41
C GLN A 49 -5.93 -6.07 -13.03
N VAL A 50 -6.94 -6.19 -12.17
CA VAL A 50 -7.59 -7.45 -11.81
C VAL A 50 -9.05 -7.43 -12.29
N PRO A 51 -9.73 -8.58 -12.41
CA PRO A 51 -11.16 -8.62 -12.68
C PRO A 51 -11.96 -7.87 -11.62
N SER A 52 -13.13 -7.37 -12.02
CA SER A 52 -14.12 -6.85 -11.07
C SER A 52 -14.64 -7.96 -10.16
N GLY A 53 -14.82 -7.66 -8.89
CA GLY A 53 -15.33 -8.59 -7.89
C GLY A 53 -14.90 -8.16 -6.49
N PHE A 54 -15.62 -8.65 -5.49
CA PHE A 54 -15.26 -8.45 -4.09
C PHE A 54 -13.91 -9.10 -3.78
N ASP A 55 -13.06 -8.37 -3.07
CA ASP A 55 -11.77 -8.81 -2.52
C ASP A 55 -10.73 -9.32 -3.54
N VAL A 56 -10.97 -9.18 -4.85
CA VAL A 56 -10.07 -9.72 -5.89
C VAL A 56 -8.71 -9.01 -5.87
N ALA A 57 -8.70 -7.69 -5.65
CA ALA A 57 -7.48 -6.91 -5.50
C ALA A 57 -6.71 -7.31 -4.23
N ASP A 58 -7.43 -7.48 -3.12
CA ASP A 58 -6.88 -7.82 -1.82
C ASP A 58 -6.22 -9.21 -1.84
N GLN A 59 -6.95 -10.21 -2.36
CA GLN A 59 -6.43 -11.56 -2.55
C GLN A 59 -5.18 -11.56 -3.45
N ARG A 60 -5.16 -10.72 -4.50
CA ARG A 60 -3.99 -10.62 -5.37
C ARG A 60 -2.77 -10.09 -4.62
N ILE A 61 -2.96 -9.06 -3.79
CA ILE A 61 -1.89 -8.49 -2.96
C ILE A 61 -1.40 -9.56 -1.97
N VAL A 62 -2.30 -10.14 -1.18
CA VAL A 62 -1.99 -11.15 -0.16
C VAL A 62 -1.22 -12.34 -0.73
N HIS A 63 -1.63 -12.87 -1.89
CA HIS A 63 -0.97 -14.00 -2.53
C HIS A 63 0.48 -13.73 -2.98
N GLN A 64 0.84 -12.47 -3.25
CA GLN A 64 2.18 -12.10 -3.73
C GLN A 64 3.02 -11.41 -2.66
N LEU A 65 2.42 -11.17 -1.49
CA LEU A 65 3.03 -10.46 -0.39
C LEU A 65 4.16 -11.29 0.20
N GLN A 66 5.26 -10.63 0.54
CA GLN A 66 6.38 -11.24 1.27
C GLN A 66 6.57 -10.54 2.62
N PRO A 67 7.11 -11.24 3.64
CA PRO A 67 7.44 -10.60 4.91
C PRO A 67 8.30 -9.35 4.74
N GLY A 68 7.95 -8.28 5.46
CA GLY A 68 8.60 -6.98 5.38
C GLY A 68 8.18 -6.09 4.22
N ASP A 69 7.32 -6.55 3.30
CA ASP A 69 6.70 -5.68 2.29
C ASP A 69 5.79 -4.63 2.94
N LEU A 70 5.53 -3.53 2.21
CA LEU A 70 4.59 -2.49 2.63
C LEU A 70 3.32 -2.55 1.78
N VAL A 71 2.16 -2.54 2.42
CA VAL A 71 0.85 -2.42 1.76
C VAL A 71 0.23 -1.09 2.15
N VAL A 72 -0.22 -0.33 1.17
CA VAL A 72 -1.02 0.88 1.36
C VAL A 72 -2.48 0.54 1.11
N THR A 73 -3.29 0.57 2.17
CA THR A 73 -4.72 0.25 2.09
C THR A 73 -5.49 0.95 3.21
N ALA A 74 -6.75 1.30 2.95
CA ALA A 74 -7.69 1.72 3.98
C ALA A 74 -8.58 0.57 4.47
N ASP A 75 -8.52 -0.59 3.80
CA ASP A 75 -9.31 -1.76 4.15
C ASP A 75 -8.71 -2.51 5.35
N ILE A 76 -9.54 -2.68 6.38
CA ILE A 76 -9.13 -3.23 7.66
C ILE A 76 -8.95 -4.76 7.57
N PRO A 77 -9.88 -5.53 6.96
CA PRO A 77 -9.67 -6.93 6.61
C PRO A 77 -8.37 -7.21 5.84
N LEU A 78 -8.04 -6.45 4.79
CA LEU A 78 -6.76 -6.58 4.10
C LEU A 78 -5.59 -6.26 5.04
N ALA A 79 -5.64 -5.16 5.78
CA ALA A 79 -4.57 -4.78 6.71
C ALA A 79 -4.29 -5.86 7.78
N ALA A 80 -5.31 -6.56 8.25
CA ALA A 80 -5.16 -7.67 9.18
C ALA A 80 -4.37 -8.83 8.57
N GLN A 81 -4.74 -9.27 7.36
CA GLN A 81 -4.00 -10.32 6.63
C GLN A 81 -2.54 -9.92 6.37
N VAL A 82 -2.30 -8.65 6.05
CA VAL A 82 -0.95 -8.11 5.85
C VAL A 82 -0.10 -8.24 7.12
N ILE A 83 -0.65 -7.93 8.28
CA ILE A 83 0.04 -8.05 9.57
C ILE A 83 0.33 -9.51 9.90
N GLU A 84 -0.63 -10.42 9.68
CA GLU A 84 -0.45 -11.86 9.89
C GLU A 84 0.73 -12.42 9.06
N LEU A 85 0.91 -11.91 7.84
CA LEU A 85 2.02 -12.25 6.95
C LEU A 85 3.35 -11.54 7.28
N ARG A 86 3.44 -10.85 8.43
CA ARG A 86 4.62 -10.11 8.89
C ARG A 86 5.06 -9.01 7.90
N ALA A 87 4.11 -8.45 7.18
CA ALA A 87 4.28 -7.26 6.36
C ALA A 87 3.73 -6.03 7.09
N HIS A 88 3.91 -4.86 6.51
CA HIS A 88 3.49 -3.58 7.08
C HIS A 88 2.28 -3.04 6.34
N ALA A 89 1.26 -2.57 7.05
CA ALA A 89 0.10 -1.92 6.44
C ALA A 89 0.04 -0.44 6.86
N LEU A 90 -0.01 0.45 5.89
CA LEU A 90 -0.11 1.91 6.07
C LEU A 90 -1.43 2.43 5.49
N ASN A 91 -2.23 3.04 6.34
CA ASN A 91 -3.43 3.74 5.93
C ASN A 91 -3.08 4.98 5.09
N PRO A 92 -3.80 5.29 4.00
CA PRO A 92 -3.69 6.55 3.26
C PRO A 92 -3.73 7.83 4.11
N ARG A 93 -4.27 7.76 5.34
CA ARG A 93 -4.29 8.85 6.32
C ARG A 93 -3.03 8.99 7.18
N GLY A 94 -2.04 8.13 6.98
CA GLY A 94 -0.77 8.20 7.70
C GLY A 94 -0.77 7.50 9.04
N GLU A 95 -1.56 6.44 9.19
CA GLU A 95 -1.54 5.58 10.37
C GLU A 95 -1.08 4.18 9.99
N PHE A 96 -0.12 3.62 10.72
CA PHE A 96 0.23 2.21 10.58
C PHE A 96 -0.79 1.35 11.33
N PHE A 97 -1.17 0.25 10.70
CA PHE A 97 -1.83 -0.83 11.42
C PHE A 97 -0.77 -1.67 12.14
N THR A 98 -1.09 -2.11 13.36
CA THR A 98 -0.21 -2.93 14.18
C THR A 98 -1.01 -4.05 14.82
N THR A 99 -0.33 -5.07 15.34
CA THR A 99 -0.93 -6.17 16.10
C THR A 99 -1.79 -5.70 17.26
N GLU A 100 -1.42 -4.57 17.88
CA GLU A 100 -2.13 -4.02 19.04
C GLU A 100 -3.43 -3.30 18.64
N ASN A 101 -3.46 -2.63 17.48
CA ASN A 101 -4.60 -1.80 17.07
C ASN A 101 -5.55 -2.48 16.08
N ILE A 102 -5.10 -3.51 15.36
CA ILE A 102 -5.87 -4.08 14.27
C ILE A 102 -7.13 -4.81 14.75
N SER A 103 -7.06 -5.50 15.90
CA SER A 103 -8.19 -6.23 16.48
C SER A 103 -9.34 -5.30 16.89
N GLU A 104 -9.01 -4.18 17.55
CA GLU A 104 -10.00 -3.17 17.92
C GLU A 104 -10.64 -2.54 16.68
N ARG A 105 -9.83 -2.22 15.66
CA ARG A 105 -10.33 -1.65 14.39
C ARG A 105 -11.25 -2.62 13.64
N LEU A 106 -10.92 -3.90 13.60
CA LEU A 106 -11.79 -4.93 13.02
C LEU A 106 -13.12 -5.01 13.77
N THR A 107 -13.07 -5.01 15.10
CA THR A 107 -14.28 -5.07 15.94
C THR A 107 -15.18 -3.87 15.69
N MET A 108 -14.62 -2.65 15.71
CA MET A 108 -15.37 -1.43 15.43
C MET A 108 -15.93 -1.40 14.00
N ARG A 109 -15.17 -1.88 13.01
CA ARG A 109 -15.64 -1.99 11.62
C ARG A 109 -16.83 -2.93 11.51
N ASN A 110 -16.78 -4.10 12.13
CA ASN A 110 -17.86 -5.08 12.08
C ASN A 110 -19.11 -4.53 12.77
N PHE A 111 -18.95 -3.92 13.95
CA PHE A 111 -20.06 -3.28 14.65
C PHE A 111 -20.72 -2.16 13.83
N MET A 112 -19.94 -1.29 13.18
CA MET A 112 -20.48 -0.24 12.32
C MET A 112 -21.18 -0.79 11.06
N GLU A 113 -20.72 -1.94 10.54
CA GLU A 113 -21.39 -2.63 9.43
C GLU A 113 -22.73 -3.25 9.86
N GLU A 114 -22.79 -3.87 11.04
CA GLU A 114 -24.03 -4.39 11.63
C GLU A 114 -25.07 -3.27 11.84
N LEU A 115 -24.64 -2.12 12.36
CA LEU A 115 -25.53 -0.97 12.54
C LEU A 115 -26.06 -0.44 11.21
N ARG A 116 -25.21 -0.34 10.18
CA ARG A 116 -25.65 0.03 8.84
C ARG A 116 -26.65 -0.98 8.27
N GLY A 117 -26.41 -2.27 8.47
CA GLY A 117 -27.29 -3.36 8.04
C GLY A 117 -28.65 -3.38 8.75
N SER A 118 -28.72 -2.85 9.97
CA SER A 118 -29.99 -2.68 10.72
C SER A 118 -30.75 -1.38 10.40
N GLY A 119 -30.26 -0.60 9.43
CA GLY A 119 -30.91 0.63 8.96
C GLY A 119 -30.59 1.88 9.78
N VAL A 120 -29.60 1.82 10.68
CA VAL A 120 -29.08 2.99 11.38
C VAL A 120 -28.23 3.81 10.39
N ASP A 121 -28.63 5.05 10.16
CA ASP A 121 -27.85 5.96 9.31
C ASP A 121 -26.63 6.46 10.09
N ILE A 122 -25.47 5.89 9.75
CA ILE A 122 -24.18 6.28 10.32
C ILE A 122 -23.43 7.06 9.26
N SER A 123 -22.98 8.27 9.64
CA SER A 123 -22.17 9.10 8.76
C SER A 123 -20.92 8.33 8.29
N GLY A 124 -20.62 8.50 7.00
CA GLY A 124 -19.43 7.90 6.41
C GLY A 124 -18.13 8.41 7.05
N PRO A 125 -16.99 7.77 6.74
CA PRO A 125 -15.70 8.23 7.22
C PRO A 125 -15.47 9.70 6.83
N ALA A 126 -14.79 10.45 7.71
CA ALA A 126 -14.50 11.85 7.49
C ALA A 126 -13.85 12.09 6.12
N ALA A 127 -14.03 13.26 5.51
CA ALA A 127 -13.38 13.58 4.25
C ALA A 127 -11.83 13.49 4.36
N PHE A 128 -11.16 13.17 3.27
CA PHE A 128 -9.71 13.21 3.21
C PHE A 128 -9.21 14.66 3.26
N SER A 129 -8.25 14.96 4.13
CA SER A 129 -7.77 16.32 4.40
C SER A 129 -6.31 16.53 3.98
N GLN A 130 -5.88 17.79 3.96
CA GLN A 130 -4.47 18.14 3.76
C GLN A 130 -3.58 17.63 4.92
N GLY A 131 -4.13 17.52 6.13
CA GLY A 131 -3.44 16.95 7.29
C GLY A 131 -3.14 15.46 7.09
N ASP A 132 -4.13 14.69 6.60
CA ASP A 132 -3.95 13.27 6.25
C ASP A 132 -2.82 13.07 5.23
N ARG A 133 -2.78 13.93 4.21
CA ARG A 133 -1.72 13.91 3.19
C ARG A 133 -0.33 14.12 3.80
N GLN A 134 -0.18 15.08 4.70
CA GLN A 134 1.09 15.37 5.37
C GLN A 134 1.50 14.24 6.31
N ALA A 135 0.56 13.71 7.08
CA ALA A 135 0.78 12.58 7.97
C ALA A 135 1.25 11.35 7.19
N PHE A 136 0.59 11.04 6.07
CA PHE A 136 0.99 9.94 5.19
C PHE A 136 2.41 10.11 4.68
N ALA A 137 2.73 11.27 4.09
CA ALA A 137 4.07 11.53 3.57
C ALA A 137 5.15 11.38 4.65
N ALA A 138 4.90 11.94 5.85
CA ALA A 138 5.83 11.85 6.97
C ALA A 138 6.05 10.41 7.45
N GLN A 139 4.98 9.61 7.57
CA GLN A 139 5.12 8.21 7.98
C GLN A 139 5.80 7.35 6.92
N LEU A 140 5.44 7.53 5.66
CA LEU A 140 6.09 6.83 4.55
C LEU A 140 7.58 7.14 4.51
N ASP A 141 7.97 8.41 4.59
CA ASP A 141 9.38 8.80 4.55
C ASP A 141 10.16 8.24 5.75
N ARG A 142 9.60 8.30 6.96
CA ARG A 142 10.21 7.69 8.16
C ARG A 142 10.39 6.19 8.03
N PHE A 143 9.39 5.50 7.48
CA PHE A 143 9.44 4.07 7.27
C PHE A 143 10.52 3.70 6.24
N LEU A 144 10.51 4.35 5.08
CA LEU A 144 11.46 4.07 4.00
C LEU A 144 12.91 4.43 4.37
N ALA A 145 13.12 5.45 5.20
CA ALA A 145 14.46 5.83 5.67
C ALA A 145 15.13 4.76 6.56
N ARG A 146 14.34 3.89 7.21
CA ARG A 146 14.84 2.81 8.06
C ARG A 146 15.17 1.55 7.27
N GLN A 147 14.76 1.49 6.01
CA GLN A 147 14.92 0.29 5.19
C GLN A 147 16.29 0.31 4.50
N PRO A 148 17.02 -0.81 4.50
CA PRO A 148 18.31 -0.89 3.81
C PRO A 148 18.09 -0.60 2.32
N GLN A 149 18.81 0.39 1.80
CA GLN A 149 18.79 0.69 0.38
C GLN A 149 19.26 -0.55 -0.38
N PRO A 150 18.62 -0.93 -1.49
CA PRO A 150 19.11 -2.03 -2.31
C PRO A 150 20.54 -1.67 -2.75
N SER A 151 21.53 -2.40 -2.21
CA SER A 151 22.92 -2.27 -2.59
C SER A 151 23.02 -2.55 -4.09
N THR A 152 23.30 -1.52 -4.87
CA THR A 152 23.67 -1.66 -6.27
C THR A 152 24.97 -2.47 -6.30
N THR A 153 24.85 -3.79 -6.46
CA THR A 153 25.95 -4.59 -6.96
C THR A 153 26.10 -4.20 -8.41
N THR A 154 26.85 -3.12 -8.64
CA THR A 154 27.43 -2.79 -9.93
C THR A 154 28.35 -3.95 -10.26
N ASP A 155 27.88 -4.86 -11.11
CA ASP A 155 28.71 -5.91 -11.67
C ASP A 155 29.65 -5.27 -12.71
N ALA A 156 30.69 -4.61 -12.19
CA ALA A 156 31.82 -4.11 -12.94
C ALA A 156 32.93 -5.17 -12.91
N ARG A 157 32.81 -6.19 -13.76
CA ARG A 157 33.95 -6.92 -14.32
C ARG A 157 33.74 -6.91 -15.84
N VAL A 158 34.34 -5.97 -16.57
CA VAL A 158 35.67 -6.14 -17.20
C VAL A 158 35.73 -7.53 -17.86
N SER A 159 35.59 -7.67 -19.18
CA SER A 159 36.73 -7.54 -20.09
C SER A 159 36.30 -7.42 -21.56
N ARG A 160 36.90 -6.43 -22.23
CA ARG A 160 36.94 -6.23 -23.69
C ARG A 160 37.74 -7.34 -24.40
N PRO A 161 37.70 -7.43 -25.76
CA PRO A 161 37.97 -8.65 -26.52
C PRO A 161 39.46 -8.88 -26.83
N ARG A 162 39.80 -10.14 -27.07
CA ARG A 162 40.97 -10.66 -27.82
C ARG A 162 40.44 -11.90 -28.55
N ALA A 163 40.66 -12.16 -29.84
CA ALA A 163 41.44 -11.54 -30.90
C ALA A 163 40.69 -11.77 -32.22
#